data_AF-A0A1G6EA55-F1
#
_entry.id   AF-A0A1G6EA55-F1
#
_cell.length_a   1.000
_cell.length_b   1.000
_cell.length_c   1.000
_cell.angle_alpha   90.00
_cell.angle_beta   90.00
_cell.angle_gamma   90.00
#
_symmetry.space_group_name_H-M   'P 1'
#
loop_
_entity.id
_entity.type
_entity.pdbx_description
1 polymer ?
#
loop_
_entity_poly.entity_id
_entity_poly.type
_entity_poly.pdbx_seq_one_letter_code
_entity_poly.pdbx_strand_id
1 'polypeptide(L)' 'MQIRELTEAECVAYDEMTKNAKQLTIFGTEEELDAKDFIIDRQDGEE' A
#
# COMPACT_ATOMS: atom_id res chain seq x y z
N MET A 1 7.02 9.59 17.40
CA MET A 1 6.14 8.54 16.83
C MET A 1 6.47 7.25 17.55
N GLN A 2 5.57 6.70 18.38
CA GLN A 2 5.79 5.38 18.99
C GLN A 2 5.35 4.32 17.97
N ILE A 3 6.29 3.47 17.56
CA ILE A 3 6.04 2.36 16.65
C ILE A 3 5.62 1.17 17.51
N ARG A 4 4.38 0.69 17.36
CA ARG A 4 3.95 -0.60 17.94
C ARG A 4 3.99 -1.67 16.87
N GLU A 5 4.35 -2.89 17.26
CA GLU A 5 4.20 -4.06 16.39
C GLU A 5 2.72 -4.45 16.27
N LEU A 6 2.35 -4.95 15.09
CA LEU A 6 1.03 -5.51 14.84
C LEU A 6 0.94 -6.90 15.47
N THR A 7 -0.23 -7.24 15.99
CA THR A 7 -0.53 -8.61 16.41
C THR A 7 -0.67 -9.52 15.19
N GLU A 8 -0.51 -10.83 15.40
CA GLU A 8 -0.56 -11.83 14.32
C GLU A 8 -1.89 -11.77 13.54
N ALA A 9 -3.00 -11.52 14.23
CA ALA A 9 -4.32 -11.35 13.59
C ALA A 9 -4.40 -10.06 12.74
N GLU A 10 -3.78 -8.97 13.20
CA GLU A 10 -3.72 -7.72 12.44
C GLU A 10 -2.84 -7.87 11.19
N CYS A 11 -1.75 -8.64 11.27
CA CYS A 11 -0.92 -8.97 10.11
C CYS A 11 -1.71 -9.75 9.05
N VAL A 12 -2.46 -10.78 9.46
CA VAL A 12 -3.27 -11.59 8.53
C VAL A 12 -4.34 -10.74 7.84
N ALA A 13 -5.04 -9.89 8.58
CA ALA A 13 -6.05 -8.99 8.02
C ALA A 13 -5.44 -7.98 7.03
N TYR A 14 -4.24 -7.48 7.33
CA TYR A 14 -3.51 -6.59 6.43
C TYR A 14 -3.08 -7.30 5.14
N ASP A 15 -2.54 -8.51 5.25
CA ASP A 15 -2.13 -9.31 4.08
C ASP A 15 -3.32 -9.64 3.16
N GLU A 16 -4.49 -9.95 3.72
CA GLU A 16 -5.71 -10.20 2.95
C GLU A 16 -6.23 -8.95 2.23
N MET A 17 -6.16 -7.79 2.89
CA MET A 17 -6.51 -6.50 2.28
C MET A 17 -5.55 -6.15 1.13
N THR A 18 -4.25 -6.38 1.33
CA THR A 18 -3.22 -6.01 0.37
C THR A 18 -3.23 -6.92 -0.87
N LYS A 19 -3.51 -8.22 -0.71
CA LYS A 19 -3.57 -9.18 -1.83
C LYS A 19 -4.63 -8.87 -2.88
N ASN A 20 -5.68 -8.14 -2.53
CA ASN A 20 -6.76 -7.77 -3.45
C ASN A 20 -6.77 -6.28 -3.77
N ALA A 21 -5.75 -5.54 -3.36
CA ALA A 21 -5.63 -4.12 -3.67
C ALA A 21 -5.37 -3.97 -5.17
N LYS A 22 -6.41 -3.57 -5.90
CA LYS A 22 -6.32 -3.20 -7.31
C LYS A 22 -6.46 -1.70 -7.44
N GLN A 23 -5.70 -1.13 -8.36
CA GLN A 23 -5.86 0.27 -8.73
C GLN A 23 -6.75 0.35 -9.98
N LEU A 24 -7.62 1.34 -10.00
CA LEU A 24 -8.30 1.74 -11.23
C LEU A 24 -7.35 2.59 -12.07
N THR A 25 -7.11 2.15 -13.30
CA THR A 25 -6.38 2.97 -14.28
C THR A 25 -7.20 4.19 -14.69
N ILE A 26 -6.56 5.14 -15.37
CA ILE A 26 -7.22 6.32 -15.95
C ILE A 26 -8.35 5.97 -16.95
N PHE A 27 -8.37 4.74 -17.45
CA PHE A 27 -9.39 4.22 -18.37
C PHE A 27 -10.45 3.36 -17.68
N GLY A 28 -10.41 3.25 -16.35
CA GLY A 28 -11.39 2.50 -15.57
C GLY A 28 -11.19 0.98 -15.61
N THR A 29 -10.03 0.50 -16.07
CA THR A 29 -9.67 -0.93 -15.98
C THR A 29 -9.03 -1.21 -14.63
N GLU A 30 -9.30 -2.37 -14.03
CA GLU A 30 -8.61 -2.81 -12.83
C GLU A 30 -7.22 -3.34 -13.18
N GLU A 31 -6.19 -2.84 -12.51
CA GLU A 31 -4.81 -3.31 -12.60
C GLU A 31 -4.35 -3.78 -11.21
N GLU A 32 -3.68 -4.94 -11.16
CA GLU A 32 -3.08 -5.44 -9.92
C GLU A 32 -1.86 -4.59 -9.58
N LEU A 33 -1.77 -4.15 -8.33
CA LEU A 33 -0.61 -3.40 -7.85
C LEU A 33 0.47 -4.37 -7.36
N ASP A 34 1.72 -4.13 -7.78
CA ASP A 34 2.89 -4.85 -7.30
C ASP A 34 3.71 -4.00 -6.32
N ALA A 35 4.67 -4.62 -5.63
CA ALA A 35 5.51 -3.93 -4.65
C ALA A 35 6.38 -2.81 -5.25
N LYS A 36 6.56 -2.77 -6.58
CA LYS A 36 7.32 -1.74 -7.30
C LYS A 36 6.46 -0.52 -7.60
N ASP A 37 5.14 -0.62 -7.52
CA ASP A 37 4.23 0.52 -7.67
C ASP A 37 4.24 1.46 -6.45
N PHE A 38 4.73 0.97 -5.30
CA PHE A 38 4.79 1.72 -4.04
C PHE A 38 6.12 2.45 -3.83
N ILE A 39 6.64 3.13 -4.86
CA ILE A 39 7.80 4.02 -4.71
C ILE A 39 7.33 5.31 -4.03
N ILE A 40 7.39 5.33 -2.70
CA ILE A 40 7.13 6.52 -1.90
C ILE A 40 8.42 7.33 -1.86
N ASP A 41 8.58 8.25 -2.80
CA ASP A 41 9.65 9.25 -2.70
C ASP A 41 9.24 10.30 -1.67
N ARG A 42 10.14 10.58 -0.71
CA ARG A 42 9.93 11.72 0.17
C ARG A 42 10.27 12.94 -0.65
N GLN A 43 9.25 13.63 -1.17
CA GLN A 43 9.43 15.02 -1.52
C GLN A 43 9.75 15.77 -0.22
N ASP A 44 11.03 15.87 0.11
CA ASP A 44 11.54 16.89 1.00
C ASP A 44 11.16 18.22 0.33
N GLY A 45 10.06 18.79 0.80
CA GLY A 45 9.52 20.03 0.23
C GLY A 45 10.56 21.12 0.30
N GLU A 46 11.12 21.49 -0.85
CA GLU A 46 11.72 22.80 -1.05
C GLU A 46 10.58 23.80 -1.28
N GLU A 47 10.07 24.39 -0.20
CA GLU A 47 9.44 25.72 -0.18
C GLU A 47 10.21 26.65 0.76
#